data_AF-A0A537DM43-F1
#
_entry.id   AF-A0A537DM43-F1
#
_cell.length_a   1.000
_cell.length_b   1.000
_cell.length_c   1.000
_cell.angle_alpha   90.00
_cell.angle_beta   90.00
_cell.angle_gamma   90.00
#
_symmetry.space_group_name_H-M   'P 1'
#
loop_
_entity.id
_entity.type
_entity.pdbx_description
1 polymer ?
#
loop_
_entity_poly.entity_id
_entity_poly.type
_entity_poly.pdbx_seq_one_letter_code
_entity_poly.pdbx_strand_id
1 'polypeptide(L)'
;IGSPINWPKVLRAIRDSNGTAETVTDIQILNAQTQLARDEGIFVEPASAASIAGLEKMVGDKKIDRNDTIVCVTTGHGLKDPSIIDRIPTSRQFYNLTGNNTDQLIKQLF
;
A
#
# COMPACT_ATOMS: atom_id res chain seq x y z
N ILE A 1 6.84 17.67 -2.22
CA ILE A 1 6.60 17.47 -0.76
C ILE A 1 7.89 17.86 -0.04
N GLY A 2 7.84 18.56 1.10
CA GLY A 2 9.05 19.00 1.81
C GLY A 2 8.83 20.14 2.82
N SER A 3 7.85 21.01 2.56
CA SER A 3 7.50 22.14 3.44
C SER A 3 5.97 22.26 3.59
N PRO A 4 5.31 21.38 4.37
CA PRO A 4 3.86 21.38 4.48
C PRO A 4 3.34 22.65 5.16
N ILE A 5 2.44 23.38 4.50
CA ILE A 5 1.88 24.67 4.97
C ILE A 5 1.22 24.52 6.36
N ASN A 6 0.57 23.39 6.62
CA ASN A 6 -0.16 23.14 7.86
C ASN A 6 0.66 22.41 8.94
N TRP A 7 2.00 22.37 8.86
CA TRP A 7 2.85 21.69 9.86
C TRP A 7 2.59 22.10 11.32
N PRO A 8 2.27 23.38 11.67
CA PRO A 8 2.01 23.74 13.05
C PRO A 8 0.76 23.06 13.61
N LYS A 9 -0.28 22.86 12.78
CA LYS A 9 -1.50 22.15 13.16
C LYS A 9 -1.22 20.66 13.36
N VAL A 10 -0.38 20.06 12.52
CA VAL A 10 0.03 18.66 12.64
C VAL A 10 0.77 18.41 13.96
N LEU A 11 1.76 19.25 14.30
CA LEU A 11 2.48 19.09 15.57
C LEU A 11 1.59 19.27 16.80
N ARG A 12 0.62 20.18 16.72
CA ARG A 12 -0.39 20.33 17.78
C ARG A 12 -1.21 19.05 17.92
N ALA A 13 -1.77 18.54 16.84
CA ALA A 13 -2.58 17.32 16.86
C ALA A 13 -1.81 16.10 17.41
N ILE A 14 -0.53 15.94 17.04
CA ILE A 14 0.32 14.88 17.58
C ILE A 14 0.49 15.03 19.10
N ARG A 15 0.81 16.23 19.59
CA ARG A 15 1.01 16.47 21.03
C ARG A 15 -0.28 16.28 21.82
N ASP A 16 -1.38 16.87 21.36
CA ASP A 16 -2.67 16.84 22.05
C ASP A 16 -3.25 15.42 22.13
N SER A 17 -2.94 14.57 21.15
CA SER A 17 -3.37 13.16 21.13
C SER A 17 -2.39 12.19 21.79
N ASN A 18 -1.24 12.67 22.29
CA ASN A 18 -0.10 11.83 22.69
C ASN A 18 0.31 10.82 21.59
N GLY A 19 0.19 11.26 20.33
CA GLY A 19 0.50 10.47 19.16
C GLY A 19 1.96 10.58 18.72
N THR A 20 2.25 10.10 17.51
CA THR A 20 3.59 10.16 16.92
C THR A 20 3.54 10.46 15.42
N ALA A 21 4.68 10.76 14.84
CA ALA A 21 4.92 10.73 13.39
C ALA A 21 5.93 9.63 13.06
N GLU A 22 5.73 8.95 11.94
CA GLU A 22 6.60 7.87 11.48
C GLU A 22 6.88 8.04 9.99
N THR A 23 8.07 7.60 9.56
CA THR A 23 8.47 7.65 8.15
C THR A 23 8.52 6.26 7.55
N VAL A 24 8.15 6.18 6.27
CA VAL A 24 8.20 4.96 5.47
C VAL A 24 8.88 5.26 4.15
N THR A 25 9.53 4.25 3.59
CA THR A 25 10.17 4.32 2.28
C THR A 25 9.15 4.08 1.16
N ASP A 26 9.45 4.54 -0.05
CA ASP A 26 8.61 4.27 -1.23
C ASP A 26 8.39 2.78 -1.46
N ILE A 27 9.40 1.94 -1.18
CA ILE A 27 9.30 0.48 -1.30
C ILE A 27 8.25 -0.06 -0.31
N GLN A 28 8.26 0.41 0.94
CA GLN A 28 7.26 0.00 1.94
C GLN A 28 5.85 0.44 1.52
N ILE A 29 5.72 1.64 0.95
CA ILE A 29 4.45 2.15 0.44
C ILE A 29 3.91 1.25 -0.68
N LEU A 30 4.74 0.91 -1.67
CA LEU A 30 4.34 0.07 -2.80
C LEU A 30 4.01 -1.36 -2.39
N ASN A 31 4.75 -1.91 -1.41
CA ASN A 31 4.46 -3.23 -0.84
C ASN A 31 3.10 -3.24 -0.13
N ALA A 32 2.85 -2.27 0.75
CA ALA A 32 1.57 -2.14 1.47
C ALA A 32 0.40 -1.93 0.51
N GLN A 33 0.57 -1.11 -0.54
CA GLN A 33 -0.44 -0.93 -1.59
C GLN A 33 -0.76 -2.26 -2.30
N THR A 34 0.29 -3.02 -2.65
CA THR A 34 0.15 -4.30 -3.35
C THR A 34 -0.54 -5.35 -2.47
N GLN A 35 -0.16 -5.44 -1.20
CA GLN A 35 -0.78 -6.33 -0.23
C GLN A 35 -2.25 -5.98 -0.01
N LEU A 36 -2.57 -4.70 0.21
CA LEU A 36 -3.95 -4.25 0.38
C LEU A 36 -4.83 -4.58 -0.85
N ALA A 37 -4.30 -4.43 -2.06
CA ALA A 37 -5.02 -4.78 -3.27
C ALA A 37 -5.19 -6.30 -3.45
N ARG A 38 -4.13 -7.07 -3.15
CA ARG A 38 -4.09 -8.52 -3.36
C ARG A 38 -4.90 -9.29 -2.32
N ASP A 39 -4.77 -8.92 -1.06
CA ASP A 39 -5.27 -9.69 0.07
C ASP A 39 -6.68 -9.20 0.49
N GLU A 40 -6.96 -7.90 0.38
CA GLU A 40 -8.23 -7.30 0.79
C GLU A 40 -9.09 -6.79 -0.38
N GLY A 41 -8.57 -6.81 -1.62
CA GLY A 41 -9.30 -6.31 -2.80
C GLY A 41 -9.46 -4.79 -2.84
N ILE A 42 -8.67 -4.05 -2.05
CA ILE A 42 -8.78 -2.58 -1.93
C ILE A 42 -7.61 -1.91 -2.67
N PHE A 43 -7.89 -1.29 -3.81
CA PHE A 43 -6.86 -0.62 -4.62
C PHE A 43 -6.86 0.91 -4.44
N VAL A 44 -5.81 1.41 -3.78
CA VAL A 44 -5.63 2.84 -3.42
C VAL A 44 -4.44 3.46 -4.15
N GLU A 45 -4.35 4.79 -4.20
CA GLU A 45 -3.14 5.47 -4.70
C GLU A 45 -1.96 5.25 -3.71
N PRO A 46 -0.68 5.34 -4.14
CA PRO A 46 0.48 5.09 -3.27
C PRO A 46 0.48 5.92 -1.98
N ALA A 47 0.21 7.23 -2.08
CA ALA A 47 0.18 8.09 -0.91
C ALA A 47 -0.86 7.63 0.14
N SER A 48 -1.95 7.00 -0.29
CA SER A 48 -2.97 6.44 0.61
C SER A 48 -2.51 5.18 1.32
N ALA A 49 -1.61 4.40 0.72
CA ALA A 49 -1.04 3.20 1.34
C ALA A 49 0.03 3.53 2.41
N ALA A 50 0.46 4.79 2.54
CA ALA A 50 1.45 5.20 3.54
C ALA A 50 1.00 4.94 4.99
N SER A 51 -0.30 5.04 5.28
CA SER A 51 -0.85 4.74 6.62
C SER A 51 -0.77 3.24 6.95
N ILE A 52 -0.95 2.37 5.95
CA ILE A 52 -0.82 0.91 6.09
C ILE A 52 0.65 0.51 6.24
N ALA A 53 1.53 1.05 5.40
CA ALA A 53 2.98 0.82 5.52
C ALA A 53 3.52 1.28 6.89
N GLY A 54 3.00 2.40 7.41
CA GLY A 54 3.33 2.89 8.74
C GLY A 54 2.85 1.94 9.84
N LEU A 55 1.63 1.42 9.73
CA LEU A 55 1.08 0.43 10.64
C LEU A 55 1.92 -0.85 10.67
N GLU A 56 2.24 -1.42 9.51
CA GLU A 56 3.07 -2.63 9.40
C GLU A 56 4.43 -2.44 10.09
N LYS A 57 5.08 -1.29 9.84
CA LYS A 57 6.34 -0.94 10.49
C LYS A 57 6.19 -0.84 12.01
N MET A 58 5.18 -0.11 12.48
CA MET A 58 4.97 0.12 13.92
C MET A 58 4.57 -1.16 14.68
N VAL A 59 3.82 -2.07 14.05
CA VAL A 59 3.55 -3.40 14.60
C VAL A 59 4.82 -4.26 14.64
N GLY A 60 5.64 -4.22 13.57
CA GLY A 60 6.95 -4.90 13.53
C GLY A 60 7.91 -4.41 14.62
N ASP A 61 7.91 -3.11 14.87
CA ASP A 61 8.70 -2.43 15.90
C ASP A 61 8.08 -2.57 17.32
N LYS A 62 6.93 -3.25 17.45
CA LYS A 62 6.18 -3.41 18.72
C LYS A 62 5.76 -2.08 19.37
N LYS A 63 5.56 -1.03 18.58
CA LYS A 63 5.00 0.26 19.03
C LYS A 63 3.47 0.26 19.06
N ILE A 64 2.83 -0.64 18.31
CA ILE A 64 1.38 -0.88 18.28
C ILE A 64 1.16 -2.36 18.59
N ASP A 65 0.17 -2.67 19.43
CA ASP A 65 -0.20 -4.06 19.74
C ASP A 65 -1.07 -4.65 18.63
N ARG A 66 -0.92 -5.95 18.36
CA ARG A 66 -1.72 -6.64 17.34
C ARG A 66 -3.21 -6.71 17.68
N ASN A 67 -3.56 -6.50 18.94
CA ASN A 67 -4.94 -6.48 19.42
C ASN A 67 -5.55 -5.06 19.42
N ASP A 68 -4.78 -4.03 19.09
CA ASP A 68 -5.29 -2.67 19.01
C ASP A 68 -6.28 -2.53 17.84
N THR A 69 -7.35 -1.77 18.06
CA THR A 69 -8.26 -1.37 16.98
C THR A 69 -7.71 -0.14 16.28
N ILE A 70 -7.32 -0.30 15.01
CA ILE A 70 -6.67 0.74 14.22
C ILE A 70 -7.53 1.14 13.02
N VAL A 71 -7.56 2.43 12.72
CA VAL A 71 -8.18 2.98 11.51
C VAL A 71 -7.10 3.61 10.64
N CYS A 72 -6.85 3.03 9.47
CA CYS A 72 -5.97 3.60 8.45
C CYS A 72 -6.79 4.38 7.42
N VAL A 73 -6.50 5.68 7.30
CA VAL A 73 -7.21 6.54 6.35
C VAL A 73 -6.59 6.42 4.97
N THR A 74 -7.42 6.09 3.98
CA THR A 74 -7.07 6.03 2.56
C THR A 74 -7.76 7.18 1.83
N THR A 75 -6.99 8.13 1.29
CA THR A 75 -7.51 9.41 0.78
C THR A 75 -7.85 9.42 -0.70
N GLY A 76 -7.37 8.45 -1.48
CA GLY A 76 -7.54 8.42 -2.94
C GLY A 76 -7.57 7.01 -3.52
N HIS A 77 -8.36 6.86 -4.58
CA HIS A 77 -8.54 5.61 -5.31
C HIS A 77 -7.35 5.31 -6.23
N GLY A 78 -7.02 4.03 -6.43
CA GLY A 78 -5.87 3.64 -7.26
C GLY A 78 -5.99 4.01 -8.74
N LEU A 79 -7.20 4.20 -9.27
CA LEU A 79 -7.42 4.62 -10.67
C LEU A 79 -6.99 6.07 -10.98
N LYS A 80 -6.54 6.85 -9.99
CA LYS A 80 -6.12 8.24 -10.17
C LYS A 80 -4.79 8.36 -10.91
N ASP A 81 -3.93 7.35 -10.77
CA ASP A 81 -2.68 7.23 -11.51
C ASP A 81 -2.42 5.75 -11.83
N PRO A 82 -3.01 5.23 -12.92
CA PRO A 82 -2.87 3.82 -13.27
C PRO A 82 -1.43 3.45 -13.68
N SER A 83 -0.58 4.42 -14.03
CA SER A 83 0.81 4.17 -14.41
C SER A 83 1.65 3.59 -13.27
N ILE A 84 1.19 3.74 -12.03
CA ILE A 84 1.86 3.15 -10.88
C ILE A 84 1.91 1.62 -10.95
N ILE A 85 0.96 0.99 -11.65
CA ILE A 85 0.89 -0.46 -11.81
C ILE A 85 2.17 -0.97 -12.48
N ASP A 86 2.76 -0.20 -13.40
CA ASP A 86 4.01 -0.57 -14.08
C ASP A 86 5.23 -0.59 -13.15
N ARG A 87 5.12 0.02 -11.96
CA ARG A 87 6.20 0.04 -10.94
C ARG A 87 6.07 -1.06 -9.90
N ILE A 88 4.93 -1.74 -9.86
CA ILE A 88 4.74 -2.88 -8.96
C ILE A 88 5.52 -4.06 -9.54
N PRO A 89 6.40 -4.71 -8.76
CA PRO A 89 7.11 -5.90 -9.22
C PRO A 89 6.11 -7.04 -9.52
N THR A 90 5.70 -7.15 -10.79
CA THR A 90 4.86 -8.26 -11.23
C THR A 90 5.74 -9.43 -11.67
N SER A 91 5.48 -10.63 -11.15
CA SER A 91 5.92 -11.86 -11.79
C SER A 91 5.11 -12.06 -13.07
N ARG A 92 5.44 -11.31 -14.14
CA ARG A 92 4.84 -11.53 -15.46
C ARG A 92 5.33 -12.89 -15.97
N GLN A 93 4.45 -13.88 -15.90
CA GLN A 93 4.62 -15.13 -16.63
C GLN A 93 4.09 -14.91 -18.05
N PHE A 94 4.98 -15.04 -19.03
CA PHE A 94 4.60 -15.04 -20.44
C PHE A 94 4.27 -16.46 -20.85
N TYR A 95 3.04 -16.67 -21.32
CA TYR A 95 2.60 -17.94 -21.86
C TYR A 95 2.55 -17.85 -23.39
N ASN A 96 3.36 -18.66 -24.06
CA ASN A 96 3.35 -18.75 -25.53
C ASN A 96 2.17 -19.61 -25.97
N LEU A 97 1.06 -18.95 -26.31
CA LEU A 97 -0.12 -19.60 -26.87
C LEU A 97 -0.04 -19.55 -28.40
N THR A 98 -0.10 -20.72 -29.04
CA THR A 98 -0.29 -20.83 -30.49
C THR A 98 -1.72 -21.33 -30.76
N GLY A 99 -2.49 -20.57 -31.55
CA GLY A 99 -3.90 -20.88 -31.83
C GLY A 99 -4.86 -20.64 -30.66
N ASN A 100 -6.12 -21.09 -30.81
CA ASN A 100 -7.20 -20.92 -29.81
C ASN A 100 -7.19 -22.04 -28.73
N ASN A 101 -6.04 -22.34 -28.13
CA ASN A 101 -5.91 -23.53 -27.28
C ASN A 101 -5.99 -23.21 -25.77
N THR A 102 -7.17 -22.77 -25.33
CA THR A 102 -7.44 -22.39 -23.93
C THR A 102 -7.07 -23.48 -22.91
N ASP A 103 -7.18 -24.75 -23.30
CA ASP A 103 -6.79 -25.89 -22.44
C ASP A 103 -5.29 -25.95 -22.14
N GLN A 104 -4.45 -25.48 -23.07
CA GLN A 104 -3.00 -25.41 -22.87
C GLN A 104 -2.64 -24.32 -21.87
N LEU A 105 -3.39 -23.21 -21.86
CA LEU A 105 -3.23 -22.14 -20.89
C LEU A 105 -3.63 -22.61 -19.48
N ILE A 106 -4.75 -23.34 -19.35
CA ILE A 106 -5.24 -23.83 -18.06
C ILE A 106 -4.22 -24.77 -17.39
N LYS A 107 -3.62 -25.70 -18.15
CA LYS A 107 -2.57 -26.62 -17.65
C LYS A 107 -1.26 -25.94 -17.24
N GLN A 108 -1.04 -24.70 -17.65
CA GLN A 108 0.16 -23.93 -17.30
C GLN A 108 -0.09 -22.98 -16.12
N LEU A 109 -1.35 -22.74 -15.77
CA LEU A 109 -1.78 -21.89 -14.65
C LEU A 109 -2.09 -22.67 -13.37
N PHE A 110 -2.47 -23.95 -13.49
CA PHE A 110 -2.85 -24.86 -12.40
C PHE A 110 -2.16 -26.21 -12.56
#